data_AF-A0A928EU22-F1
#
_entry.id   AF-A0A928EU22-F1
#
_cell.length_a   1.000
_cell.length_b   1.000
_cell.length_c   1.000
_cell.angle_alpha   90.00
_cell.angle_beta   90.00
_cell.angle_gamma   90.00
#
_symmetry.space_group_name_H-M   'P 1'
#
loop_
_entity.id
_entity.type
_entity.pdbx_description
1 polymer ?
#
loop_
_entity_poly.entity_id
_entity_poly.type
_entity_poly.pdbx_seq_one_letter_code
_entity_poly.pdbx_strand_id
1 'polypeptide(L)'
;MSVGENIRRFRKEKALSQDQLASLVGVTGQTISKWETGVSRPNGEMLIPISRALEISLDILLDNTEMISMMDLSRHIGIHLSNTEPNECFHVAREMAWQIQRGLLCSLFGYNHPYDADEIHTLKHPSYILSDGGFSMVSNGQEPFFALFPQPQEGFGVFADRKDDIREIFAKLSKEETMNAVLYLLRCPFDYLFEGVVLAEKCGIADDRIESVITDLQELQLVKRQDMSINGRNRVLYRYKANHRLIALFLIAQEVGYEGSYSVTGRMRKKPLLKS
;
A
#
# COMPACT_ATOMS: atom_id res chain seq x y z
N MET A 1 8.65 -20.82 -27.69
CA MET A 1 7.96 -22.12 -27.88
C MET A 1 6.67 -21.87 -28.63
N SER A 2 6.18 -22.84 -29.40
CA SER A 2 4.86 -22.71 -30.05
C SER A 2 3.72 -23.05 -29.09
N VAL A 3 2.51 -22.55 -29.40
CA VAL A 3 1.28 -22.88 -28.64
C VAL A 3 1.10 -24.40 -28.50
N GLY A 4 1.35 -25.17 -29.56
CA GLY A 4 1.24 -26.63 -29.52
C GLY A 4 2.24 -27.29 -28.57
N GLU A 5 3.48 -26.81 -28.54
CA GLU A 5 4.51 -27.28 -27.61
C GLU A 5 4.14 -26.95 -26.15
N ASN A 6 3.58 -25.75 -25.91
CA ASN A 6 3.10 -25.36 -24.58
C ASN A 6 1.91 -26.20 -24.14
N ILE A 7 0.93 -26.47 -25.01
CA ILE A 7 -0.19 -27.40 -24.72
C ILE A 7 0.36 -28.75 -24.28
N ARG A 8 1.29 -29.32 -25.05
CA ARG A 8 1.89 -30.63 -24.76
C ARG A 8 2.64 -30.62 -23.43
N ARG A 9 3.42 -29.57 -23.18
CA ARG A 9 4.22 -29.40 -21.97
C ARG A 9 3.32 -29.34 -20.73
N PHE A 10 2.42 -28.36 -20.66
CA PHE A 10 1.58 -28.15 -19.48
C PHE A 10 0.57 -29.29 -19.26
N ARG A 11 0.07 -29.91 -20.33
CA ARG A 11 -0.75 -31.13 -20.21
C ARG A 11 0.02 -32.24 -19.48
N LYS A 12 1.28 -32.46 -19.85
CA LYS A 12 2.13 -33.48 -19.21
C LYS A 12 2.48 -33.10 -17.77
N GLU A 13 2.74 -31.83 -17.48
CA GLU A 13 2.96 -31.34 -16.11
C GLU A 13 1.72 -31.58 -15.22
N LYS A 14 0.52 -31.47 -15.79
CA LYS A 14 -0.77 -31.82 -15.15
C LYS A 14 -1.10 -33.31 -15.16
N ALA A 15 -0.22 -34.17 -15.68
CA ALA A 15 -0.43 -35.62 -15.83
C ALA A 15 -1.71 -36.02 -16.60
N LEU A 16 -2.19 -35.17 -17.51
CA LEU A 16 -3.38 -35.44 -18.33
C LEU A 16 -3.02 -36.22 -19.60
N SER A 17 -3.86 -37.15 -20.03
CA SER A 17 -3.81 -37.75 -21.37
C SER A 17 -4.38 -36.77 -22.42
N GLN A 18 -4.13 -37.03 -23.71
CA GLN A 18 -4.72 -36.22 -24.78
C GLN A 18 -6.25 -36.30 -24.76
N ASP A 19 -6.84 -37.46 -24.47
CA ASP A 19 -8.29 -37.64 -24.37
C ASP A 19 -8.89 -36.94 -23.14
N GLN A 20 -8.15 -36.90 -22.02
CA GLN A 20 -8.57 -36.17 -20.83
C GLN A 20 -8.60 -34.66 -21.09
N LEU A 21 -7.55 -34.09 -21.68
CA LEU A 21 -7.56 -32.68 -22.06
C LEU A 21 -8.65 -32.39 -23.10
N ALA A 22 -8.82 -33.28 -24.08
CA ALA A 22 -9.85 -33.15 -25.10
C ALA A 22 -11.26 -33.10 -24.49
N SER A 23 -11.53 -33.97 -23.51
CA SER A 23 -12.79 -33.99 -22.77
C SER A 23 -13.03 -32.69 -21.98
N LEU A 24 -11.98 -32.15 -21.36
CA LEU A 24 -12.06 -30.89 -20.60
C LEU A 24 -12.39 -29.67 -21.47
N VAL A 25 -11.91 -29.64 -22.71
CA VAL A 25 -12.11 -28.51 -23.62
C VAL A 25 -13.17 -28.78 -24.70
N GLY A 26 -13.83 -29.94 -24.70
CA GLY A 26 -14.93 -30.28 -25.61
C GLY A 26 -14.50 -30.60 -27.05
N VAL A 27 -13.34 -31.23 -27.24
CA VAL A 27 -12.83 -31.68 -28.55
C VAL A 27 -12.45 -33.16 -28.53
N THR A 28 -11.92 -33.70 -29.64
CA THR A 28 -11.42 -35.07 -29.70
C THR A 28 -9.93 -35.14 -29.37
N GLY A 29 -9.45 -36.27 -28.84
CA GLY A 29 -8.01 -36.49 -28.59
C GLY A 29 -7.15 -36.33 -29.85
N GLN A 30 -7.70 -36.67 -31.02
CA GLN A 30 -7.03 -36.43 -32.30
C GLN A 30 -6.82 -34.94 -32.58
N THR A 31 -7.76 -34.08 -32.21
CA THR A 31 -7.62 -32.63 -32.32
C THR A 31 -6.49 -32.12 -31.42
N ILE A 32 -6.44 -32.56 -30.16
CA ILE A 32 -5.32 -32.23 -29.25
C ILE A 32 -3.98 -32.69 -29.83
N SER A 33 -3.91 -33.92 -30.34
CA SER A 33 -2.69 -34.45 -30.97
C SER A 33 -2.22 -33.60 -32.15
N LYS A 34 -3.14 -33.17 -33.02
CA LYS A 34 -2.83 -32.28 -34.13
C LYS A 34 -2.34 -30.90 -33.67
N TRP A 35 -2.86 -30.37 -32.56
CA TRP A 35 -2.35 -29.12 -31.98
C TRP A 35 -0.94 -29.30 -31.41
N GLU A 36 -0.73 -30.35 -30.62
CA GLU A 36 0.56 -30.63 -29.97
C GLU A 36 1.71 -30.94 -30.94
N THR A 37 1.37 -31.44 -32.14
CA THR A 37 2.32 -31.78 -33.19
C THR A 37 2.46 -30.68 -34.25
N GLY A 38 1.73 -29.57 -34.12
CA GLY A 38 1.77 -28.45 -35.07
C GLY A 38 1.07 -28.72 -36.40
N VAL A 39 0.37 -29.86 -36.55
CA VAL A 39 -0.42 -30.21 -37.75
C VAL A 39 -1.61 -29.27 -37.95
N SER A 40 -2.17 -28.75 -36.85
CA SER A 40 -3.17 -27.67 -36.87
C SER A 40 -2.98 -26.78 -35.66
N ARG A 41 -3.68 -25.64 -35.60
CA ARG A 41 -3.65 -24.73 -34.45
C ARG A 41 -5.03 -24.64 -33.80
N PRO A 42 -5.13 -24.45 -32.47
CA PRO A 42 -6.38 -24.08 -31.84
C PRO A 42 -6.84 -22.73 -32.42
N ASN A 43 -8.14 -22.58 -32.66
CA ASN A 43 -8.72 -21.29 -33.03
C ASN A 43 -8.76 -20.36 -31.79
N GLY A 44 -9.09 -19.08 -32.00
CA GLY A 44 -9.13 -18.09 -30.91
C GLY A 44 -10.07 -18.46 -29.76
N GLU A 45 -11.23 -19.06 -30.08
CA GLU A 45 -12.22 -19.50 -29.09
C GLU A 45 -11.71 -20.65 -28.20
N MET A 46 -10.81 -21.49 -28.71
CA MET A 46 -10.22 -22.60 -27.96
C MET A 46 -9.10 -22.17 -27.02
N LEU A 47 -8.53 -20.97 -27.18
CA LEU A 47 -7.37 -20.55 -26.38
C LEU A 47 -7.72 -20.39 -24.89
N ILE A 48 -8.86 -19.79 -24.55
CA ILE A 48 -9.30 -19.60 -23.16
C ILE A 48 -9.68 -20.93 -22.48
N PRO A 49 -10.48 -21.83 -23.09
CA PRO A 49 -10.73 -23.17 -22.54
C PRO A 49 -9.45 -23.97 -22.29
N ILE A 50 -8.50 -23.94 -23.23
CA ILE A 50 -7.21 -24.63 -23.08
C ILE A 50 -6.42 -24.05 -21.91
N SER A 51 -6.30 -22.72 -21.82
CA SER A 51 -5.52 -22.09 -20.74
C SER A 51 -6.13 -22.41 -19.37
N ARG A 52 -7.46 -22.41 -19.25
CA ARG A 52 -8.18 -22.80 -18.01
C ARG A 52 -7.97 -24.28 -17.66
N ALA A 53 -8.12 -25.19 -18.63
CA ALA A 53 -7.95 -26.63 -18.40
C ALA A 53 -6.52 -27.00 -17.99
N LEU A 54 -5.53 -26.22 -18.42
CA LEU A 54 -4.13 -26.37 -18.06
C LEU A 54 -3.72 -25.55 -16.83
N GLU A 55 -4.61 -24.71 -16.29
CA GLU A 55 -4.37 -23.77 -15.19
C GLU A 55 -3.16 -22.85 -15.43
N ILE A 56 -3.04 -22.33 -16.64
CA ILE A 56 -2.02 -21.34 -17.04
C ILE A 56 -2.69 -20.07 -17.60
N SER A 57 -1.98 -18.95 -17.59
CA SER A 57 -2.45 -17.75 -18.27
C SER A 57 -2.40 -17.93 -19.79
N LEU A 58 -3.20 -17.12 -20.50
CA LEU A 58 -3.13 -17.08 -21.96
C LEU A 58 -1.74 -16.63 -22.43
N ASP A 59 -1.09 -15.74 -21.69
CA ASP A 59 0.27 -15.29 -21.99
C ASP A 59 1.27 -16.44 -21.94
N ILE A 60 1.21 -17.29 -20.91
CA ILE A 60 2.06 -18.48 -20.81
C ILE A 60 1.76 -19.46 -21.96
N LEU A 61 0.49 -19.67 -22.28
CA LEU A 61 0.08 -20.55 -23.39
C LEU A 61 0.63 -20.05 -24.74
N LEU A 62 0.58 -18.74 -24.97
CA LEU A 62 1.02 -18.08 -26.21
C LEU A 62 2.51 -17.72 -26.24
N ASP A 63 3.25 -17.99 -25.16
CA ASP A 63 4.64 -17.54 -24.97
C ASP A 63 4.78 -16.00 -25.07
N ASN A 64 3.72 -15.28 -24.70
CA ASN A 64 3.68 -13.83 -24.62
C ASN A 64 4.36 -13.38 -23.31
N THR A 65 5.67 -13.52 -23.27
CA THR A 65 6.51 -13.16 -22.10
C THR A 65 6.93 -11.68 -22.10
N GLU A 66 6.27 -10.86 -22.92
CA GLU A 66 6.54 -9.42 -22.94
C GLU A 66 6.22 -8.80 -21.58
N MET A 67 7.05 -7.82 -21.19
CA MET A 67 6.78 -7.04 -19.99
C MET A 67 5.44 -6.34 -20.14
N ILE A 68 4.54 -6.53 -19.17
CA ILE A 68 3.27 -5.80 -19.09
C ILE A 68 3.59 -4.30 -19.12
N SER A 69 3.00 -3.58 -20.06
CA SER A 69 3.20 -2.14 -20.14
C SER A 69 2.58 -1.43 -18.93
N MET A 70 3.13 -0.28 -18.54
CA MET A 70 2.54 0.54 -17.46
C MET A 70 1.09 0.96 -17.79
N MET A 71 0.77 1.10 -19.08
CA MET A 71 -0.59 1.40 -19.53
C MET A 71 -1.54 0.24 -19.23
N ASP A 72 -1.13 -1.00 -19.51
CA ASP A 72 -1.95 -2.19 -19.25
C ASP A 72 -2.08 -2.45 -17.75
N LEU A 73 -0.99 -2.28 -16.99
CA LEU A 73 -1.03 -2.40 -15.53
C LEU A 73 -2.00 -1.36 -14.92
N SER A 74 -1.90 -0.10 -15.34
CA SER A 74 -2.81 0.97 -14.90
C SER A 74 -4.27 0.66 -15.24
N ARG A 75 -4.53 0.15 -16.45
CA ARG A 75 -5.88 -0.25 -16.87
C ARG A 75 -6.43 -1.38 -16.00
N HIS A 76 -5.65 -2.43 -15.76
CA HIS A 76 -6.09 -3.57 -14.96
C HIS A 76 -6.35 -3.19 -13.50
N ILE A 77 -5.49 -2.37 -12.88
CA ILE A 77 -5.71 -1.83 -11.53
C ILE A 77 -7.01 -1.03 -11.49
N GLY A 78 -7.22 -0.12 -12.46
CA GLY A 78 -8.43 0.69 -12.54
C GLY A 78 -9.70 -0.13 -12.68
N ILE A 79 -9.72 -1.13 -13.58
CA ILE A 79 -10.86 -2.04 -13.76
C ILE A 79 -11.14 -2.79 -12.46
N HIS A 80 -10.12 -3.35 -11.82
CA HIS A 80 -10.29 -4.15 -10.62
C HIS A 80 -10.86 -3.33 -9.45
N LEU A 81 -10.30 -2.13 -9.20
CA LEU A 81 -10.81 -1.23 -8.17
C LEU A 81 -12.21 -0.71 -8.50
N SER A 82 -12.52 -0.43 -9.77
CA SER A 82 -13.87 0.04 -10.16
C SER A 82 -14.97 -1.01 -9.99
N ASN A 83 -14.59 -2.29 -9.98
CA ASN A 83 -15.50 -3.43 -9.75
C ASN A 83 -15.48 -3.92 -8.30
N THR A 84 -14.77 -3.23 -7.41
CA THR A 84 -14.71 -3.54 -5.98
C THR A 84 -15.74 -2.69 -5.23
N GLU A 85 -16.37 -3.25 -4.19
CA GLU A 85 -17.26 -2.47 -3.32
C GLU A 85 -16.54 -1.24 -2.74
N PRO A 86 -17.15 -0.04 -2.71
CA PRO A 86 -16.43 1.19 -2.34
C PRO A 86 -15.67 1.14 -1.01
N ASN A 87 -16.22 0.44 -0.01
CA ASN A 87 -15.59 0.29 1.30
C ASN A 87 -14.43 -0.72 1.30
N GLU A 88 -14.36 -1.60 0.30
CA GLU A 88 -13.31 -2.61 0.15
C GLU A 88 -12.16 -2.14 -0.76
N CYS A 89 -12.36 -1.05 -1.53
CA CYS A 89 -11.36 -0.53 -2.47
C CYS A 89 -9.99 -0.30 -1.84
N PHE A 90 -9.92 0.24 -0.61
CA PHE A 90 -8.66 0.47 0.09
C PHE A 90 -8.00 -0.83 0.58
N HIS A 91 -8.79 -1.84 0.95
CA HIS A 91 -8.28 -3.16 1.30
C HIS A 91 -7.68 -3.86 0.08
N VAL A 92 -8.37 -3.81 -1.05
CA VAL A 92 -7.87 -4.36 -2.32
C VAL A 92 -6.65 -3.59 -2.85
N ALA A 93 -6.64 -2.26 -2.74
CA ALA A 93 -5.46 -1.47 -3.10
C ALA A 93 -4.24 -1.81 -2.22
N ARG A 94 -4.47 -2.14 -0.95
CA ARG A 94 -3.41 -2.64 -0.06
C ARG A 94 -2.87 -3.99 -0.53
N GLU A 95 -3.72 -4.91 -0.96
CA GLU A 95 -3.27 -6.19 -1.54
C GLU A 95 -2.35 -5.98 -2.74
N MET A 96 -2.69 -5.03 -3.61
CA MET A 96 -1.84 -4.65 -4.75
C MET A 96 -0.49 -4.08 -4.28
N ALA A 97 -0.49 -3.26 -3.24
CA ALA A 97 0.75 -2.72 -2.65
C ALA A 97 1.64 -3.84 -2.05
N TRP A 98 1.03 -4.86 -1.45
CA TRP A 98 1.75 -6.06 -1.03
C TRP A 98 2.37 -6.81 -2.21
N GLN A 99 1.68 -6.92 -3.35
CA GLN A 99 2.28 -7.52 -4.55
C GLN A 99 3.48 -6.71 -5.08
N ILE A 100 3.46 -5.38 -4.96
CA ILE A 100 4.62 -4.54 -5.28
C ILE A 100 5.79 -4.89 -4.34
N GLN A 101 5.54 -4.99 -3.03
CA GLN A 101 6.56 -5.38 -2.05
C GLN A 101 7.18 -6.75 -2.37
N ARG A 102 6.34 -7.76 -2.66
CA ARG A 102 6.79 -9.11 -3.05
C ARG A 102 7.63 -9.07 -4.31
N GLY A 103 7.20 -8.33 -5.33
CA GLY A 103 7.95 -8.15 -6.58
C GLY A 103 9.34 -7.54 -6.34
N LEU A 104 9.43 -6.52 -5.47
CA LEU A 104 10.71 -5.92 -5.08
C LEU A 104 11.62 -6.94 -4.35
N LEU A 105 11.07 -7.72 -3.40
CA LEU A 105 11.83 -8.77 -2.72
C LEU A 105 12.35 -9.83 -3.72
N CYS A 106 11.48 -10.31 -4.61
CA CYS A 106 11.85 -11.30 -5.63
C CYS A 106 12.97 -10.76 -6.54
N SER A 107 12.86 -9.50 -6.98
CA SER A 107 13.88 -8.86 -7.81
C SER A 107 15.22 -8.67 -7.10
N LEU A 108 15.22 -8.43 -5.80
CA LEU A 108 16.46 -8.16 -5.03
C LEU A 108 17.15 -9.44 -4.58
N PHE A 109 16.39 -10.51 -4.29
CA PHE A 109 16.92 -11.73 -3.70
C PHE A 109 16.88 -12.96 -4.62
N GLY A 110 16.27 -12.85 -5.81
CA GLY A 110 16.14 -13.99 -6.74
C GLY A 110 15.23 -15.11 -6.23
N TYR A 111 14.47 -14.87 -5.15
CA TYR A 111 13.46 -15.79 -4.68
C TYR A 111 12.22 -15.67 -5.56
N ASN A 112 11.65 -16.80 -5.97
CA ASN A 112 10.39 -16.85 -6.70
C ASN A 112 9.34 -17.49 -5.77
N HIS A 113 8.79 -16.71 -4.84
CA HIS A 113 7.77 -17.22 -3.93
C HIS A 113 6.41 -17.22 -4.65
N PRO A 114 5.73 -18.38 -4.77
CA PRO A 114 4.41 -18.43 -5.40
C PRO A 114 3.44 -17.52 -4.66
N TYR A 115 2.49 -16.93 -5.40
CA TYR A 115 1.41 -16.15 -4.80
C TYR A 115 0.59 -17.01 -3.83
N ASP A 116 0.38 -16.50 -2.63
CA ASP A 116 -0.49 -17.07 -1.62
C ASP A 116 -1.44 -15.96 -1.15
N ALA A 117 -2.74 -16.20 -1.31
CA ALA A 117 -3.79 -15.23 -1.00
C ALA A 117 -3.93 -15.01 0.51
N ASP A 118 -3.53 -15.97 1.35
CA ASP A 118 -3.63 -15.89 2.80
C ASP A 118 -2.36 -15.29 3.44
N GLU A 119 -1.29 -15.08 2.66
CA GLU A 119 0.01 -14.61 3.14
C GLU A 119 -0.12 -13.26 3.89
N ILE A 120 -0.83 -12.30 3.32
CA ILE A 120 -1.01 -10.98 3.95
C ILE A 120 -1.84 -11.02 5.23
N HIS A 121 -2.72 -12.02 5.37
CA HIS A 121 -3.62 -12.19 6.52
C HIS A 121 -2.93 -12.95 7.66
N THR A 122 -1.88 -13.71 7.33
CA THR A 122 -1.11 -14.52 8.28
C THR A 122 0.17 -13.83 8.75
N LEU A 123 0.74 -12.94 7.93
CA LEU A 123 1.89 -12.12 8.31
C LEU A 123 1.49 -11.09 9.37
N LYS A 124 2.06 -11.21 10.57
CA LYS A 124 1.84 -10.26 11.68
C LYS A 124 2.99 -9.28 11.89
N HIS A 125 4.07 -9.44 11.13
CA HIS A 125 5.29 -8.66 11.30
C HIS A 125 5.45 -7.66 10.15
N PRO A 126 5.87 -6.43 10.45
CA PRO A 126 6.21 -5.47 9.41
C PRO A 126 7.37 -6.00 8.55
N SER A 127 7.36 -5.64 7.26
CA SER A 127 8.38 -5.94 6.27
C SER A 127 9.01 -4.65 5.77
N TYR A 128 10.34 -4.65 5.69
CA TYR A 128 11.14 -3.49 5.28
C TYR A 128 12.10 -3.90 4.17
N ILE A 129 12.23 -3.07 3.13
CA ILE A 129 13.28 -3.21 2.10
C ILE A 129 14.15 -1.98 2.16
N LEU A 130 15.47 -2.16 2.12
CA LEU A 130 16.44 -1.09 1.97
C LEU A 130 17.46 -1.46 0.88
N SER A 131 17.61 -0.60 -0.13
CA SER A 131 18.57 -0.76 -1.23
C SER A 131 19.20 0.57 -1.63
N ASP A 132 20.13 0.56 -2.58
CA ASP A 132 20.64 1.80 -3.21
C ASP A 132 19.56 2.53 -4.04
N GLY A 133 18.48 1.83 -4.43
CA GLY A 133 17.36 2.39 -5.20
C GLY A 133 16.28 3.05 -4.33
N GLY A 134 16.34 2.90 -3.00
CA GLY A 134 15.35 3.46 -2.08
C GLY A 134 15.01 2.49 -0.95
N PHE A 135 13.90 2.76 -0.26
CA PHE A 135 13.39 1.88 0.78
C PHE A 135 11.87 1.78 0.76
N SER A 136 11.34 0.70 1.32
CA SER A 136 9.90 0.53 1.57
C SER A 136 9.65 0.13 3.03
N MET A 137 8.46 0.46 3.50
CA MET A 137 7.94 0.07 4.80
C MET A 137 6.53 -0.48 4.59
N VAL A 138 6.32 -1.73 5.01
CA VAL A 138 5.01 -2.35 5.02
C VAL A 138 4.75 -2.84 6.43
N SER A 139 3.88 -2.16 7.17
CA SER A 139 3.41 -2.74 8.43
C SER A 139 2.34 -3.77 8.12
N ASN A 140 2.56 -5.03 8.52
CA ASN A 140 1.55 -6.08 8.49
C ASN A 140 0.94 -6.33 9.89
N GLY A 141 1.14 -5.40 10.83
CA GLY A 141 0.56 -5.45 12.17
C GLY A 141 -0.93 -5.10 12.22
N GLN A 142 -1.42 -4.75 13.42
CA GLN A 142 -2.84 -4.42 13.68
C GLN A 142 -3.37 -3.23 12.85
N GLU A 143 -2.50 -2.27 12.50
CA GLU A 143 -2.84 -1.08 11.72
C GLU A 143 -1.88 -0.93 10.52
N PRO A 144 -2.14 -1.68 9.44
CA PRO A 144 -1.17 -1.86 8.36
C PRO A 144 -1.13 -0.68 7.40
N PHE A 145 0.08 -0.30 6.98
CA PHE A 145 0.31 0.73 5.96
C PHE A 145 1.40 0.31 4.99
N PHE A 146 1.42 0.94 3.80
CA PHE A 146 2.45 0.79 2.80
C PHE A 146 3.07 2.14 2.49
N ALA A 147 4.41 2.23 2.54
CA ALA A 147 5.16 3.40 2.15
C ALA A 147 6.36 3.00 1.29
N LEU A 148 6.59 3.74 0.21
CA LEU A 148 7.67 3.51 -0.76
C LEU A 148 8.40 4.82 -1.03
N PHE A 149 9.71 4.80 -0.85
CA PHE A 149 10.58 5.96 -0.95
C PHE A 149 11.73 5.66 -1.91
N PRO A 150 11.57 5.95 -3.21
CA PRO A 150 12.66 5.88 -4.17
C PRO A 150 13.82 6.79 -3.73
N GLN A 151 15.05 6.36 -4.00
CA GLN A 151 16.25 7.13 -3.68
C GLN A 151 16.26 8.45 -4.48
N PRO A 152 16.20 9.62 -3.82
CA PRO A 152 16.35 10.90 -4.52
C PRO A 152 17.77 11.05 -5.06
N GLN A 153 17.92 11.77 -6.18
CA GLN A 153 19.22 12.10 -6.76
C GLN A 153 20.15 12.78 -5.74
N GLU A 154 19.59 13.65 -4.90
CA GLU A 154 20.33 14.37 -3.85
C GLU A 154 20.47 13.65 -2.51
N GLY A 155 19.99 12.41 -2.40
CA GLY A 155 19.94 11.74 -1.09
C GLY A 155 18.70 12.11 -0.29
N PHE A 156 18.51 11.48 0.87
CA PHE A 156 17.37 11.79 1.74
C PHE A 156 17.57 13.04 2.61
N GLY A 157 18.74 13.69 2.55
CA GLY A 157 19.14 14.78 3.45
C GLY A 157 18.39 16.11 3.32
N VAL A 158 17.40 16.22 2.44
CA VAL A 158 16.62 17.46 2.22
C VAL A 158 15.96 17.97 3.52
N PHE A 159 15.64 17.08 4.45
CA PHE A 159 15.06 17.48 5.74
C PHE A 159 16.08 18.08 6.72
N ALA A 160 17.39 17.93 6.48
CA ALA A 160 18.43 18.47 7.36
C ALA A 160 18.39 20.00 7.43
N ASP A 161 18.07 20.66 6.32
CA ASP A 161 17.91 22.12 6.25
C ASP A 161 16.68 22.62 7.04
N ARG A 162 15.74 21.71 7.32
CA ARG A 162 14.50 21.99 8.06
C ARG A 162 14.50 21.33 9.44
N LYS A 163 15.67 20.99 9.98
CA LYS A 163 15.78 20.30 11.28
C LYS A 163 15.08 21.06 12.40
N ASP A 164 15.14 22.38 12.41
CA ASP A 164 14.57 23.19 13.50
C ASP A 164 13.05 23.25 13.38
N ASP A 165 12.49 23.39 12.18
CA ASP A 165 11.04 23.21 11.92
C ASP A 165 10.55 21.85 12.44
N ILE A 166 11.30 20.78 12.15
CA ILE A 166 10.96 19.41 12.56
C ILE A 166 11.01 19.28 14.09
N ARG A 167 12.03 19.85 14.73
CA ARG A 167 12.15 19.87 16.20
C ARG A 167 11.00 20.62 16.85
N GLU A 168 10.58 21.75 16.27
CA GLU A 168 9.45 22.51 16.78
C GLU A 168 8.14 21.72 16.70
N ILE A 169 7.91 21.00 15.60
CA ILE A 169 6.74 20.11 15.47
C ILE A 169 6.77 19.05 16.58
N PHE A 170 7.90 18.37 16.77
CA PHE A 170 8.01 17.34 17.81
C PHE A 170 7.89 17.91 19.22
N ALA A 171 8.46 19.08 19.51
CA ALA A 171 8.36 19.73 20.81
C ALA A 171 6.91 20.09 21.18
N LYS A 172 6.08 20.44 20.21
CA LYS A 172 4.64 20.67 20.41
C LYS A 172 3.90 19.36 20.66
N LEU A 173 4.15 18.36 19.81
CA LEU A 173 3.53 17.04 19.94
C LEU A 173 3.97 16.30 21.22
N SER A 174 5.11 16.64 21.81
CA SER A 174 5.55 16.05 23.08
C SER A 174 4.82 16.59 24.31
N LYS A 175 4.08 17.71 24.19
CA LYS A 175 3.30 18.27 25.31
C LYS A 175 2.03 17.44 25.52
N GLU A 176 1.84 16.92 26.73
CA GLU A 176 0.70 16.04 27.07
C GLU A 176 -0.66 16.65 26.73
N GLU A 177 -0.91 17.89 27.18
CA GLU A 177 -2.18 18.61 26.92
C GLU A 177 -2.42 18.82 25.41
N THR A 178 -1.36 19.12 24.65
CA THR A 178 -1.45 19.27 23.19
C THR A 178 -1.74 17.95 22.51
N MET A 179 -1.05 16.87 22.90
CA MET A 179 -1.30 15.53 22.36
C MET A 179 -2.74 15.07 22.64
N ASN A 180 -3.24 15.29 23.86
CA ASN A 180 -4.62 14.97 24.23
C ASN A 180 -5.63 15.74 23.37
N ALA A 181 -5.38 17.02 23.12
CA ALA A 181 -6.19 17.83 22.23
C ALA A 181 -6.14 17.34 20.77
N VAL A 182 -4.97 16.97 20.26
CA VAL A 182 -4.82 16.38 18.91
C VAL A 182 -5.64 15.09 18.80
N LEU A 183 -5.52 14.17 19.76
CA LEU A 183 -6.26 12.91 19.76
C LEU A 183 -7.77 13.10 19.91
N TYR A 184 -8.21 14.12 20.66
CA TYR A 184 -9.61 14.49 20.74
C TYR A 184 -10.12 15.00 19.39
N LEU A 185 -9.42 15.96 18.76
CA LEU A 185 -9.82 16.53 17.48
C LEU A 185 -9.84 15.49 16.35
N LEU A 186 -8.93 14.50 16.36
CA LEU A 186 -8.94 13.40 15.39
C LEU A 186 -10.21 12.53 15.45
N ARG A 187 -10.95 12.56 16.57
CA ARG A 187 -12.25 11.88 16.73
C ARG A 187 -13.44 12.76 16.35
N CYS A 188 -13.22 14.05 16.15
CA CYS A 188 -14.28 14.99 15.79
C CYS A 188 -14.61 14.90 14.28
N PRO A 189 -15.84 15.24 13.89
CA PRO A 189 -16.21 15.35 12.47
C PRO A 189 -15.33 16.35 11.71
N PHE A 190 -15.30 16.20 10.38
CA PHE A 190 -14.73 17.22 9.51
C PHE A 190 -15.38 18.59 9.76
N ASP A 191 -14.59 19.65 9.72
CA ASP A 191 -15.04 21.04 9.95
C ASP A 191 -15.62 21.32 11.35
N TYR A 192 -15.33 20.49 12.35
CA TYR A 192 -15.77 20.72 13.74
C TYR A 192 -15.41 22.13 14.23
N LEU A 193 -16.40 22.84 14.78
CA LEU A 193 -16.28 24.20 15.32
C LEU A 193 -16.46 24.18 16.82
N PHE A 194 -15.55 24.82 17.55
CA PHE A 194 -15.56 24.83 19.01
C PHE A 194 -15.00 26.13 19.60
N GLU A 195 -15.38 26.43 20.85
CA GLU A 195 -14.73 27.45 21.68
C GLU A 195 -13.57 26.82 22.46
N GLY A 196 -12.53 27.58 22.79
CA GLY A 196 -11.38 27.06 23.54
C GLY A 196 -11.76 26.35 24.84
N VAL A 197 -12.77 26.88 25.55
CA VAL A 197 -13.31 26.29 26.79
C VAL A 197 -13.87 24.87 26.59
N VAL A 198 -14.41 24.56 25.41
CA VAL A 198 -14.92 23.22 25.10
C VAL A 198 -13.76 22.23 25.01
N LEU A 199 -12.67 22.63 24.36
CA LEU A 199 -11.48 21.81 24.27
C LEU A 199 -10.84 21.62 25.65
N ALA A 200 -10.81 22.67 26.47
CA ALA A 200 -10.30 22.60 27.83
C ALA A 200 -11.06 21.58 28.68
N GLU A 201 -12.40 21.65 28.68
CA GLU A 201 -13.27 20.70 29.39
C GLU A 201 -13.06 19.26 28.91
N LYS A 202 -13.06 19.03 27.58
CA LYS A 202 -13.01 17.68 27.00
C LYS A 202 -11.64 17.01 27.13
N CYS A 203 -10.57 17.79 27.21
CA CYS A 203 -9.20 17.29 27.30
C CYS A 203 -8.58 17.44 28.70
N GLY A 204 -9.31 18.00 29.67
CA GLY A 204 -8.81 18.23 31.03
C GLY A 204 -7.66 19.24 31.09
N ILE A 205 -7.70 20.26 30.24
CA ILE A 205 -6.66 21.31 30.14
C ILE A 205 -7.02 22.43 31.12
N ALA A 206 -6.05 22.91 31.89
CA ALA A 206 -6.27 24.03 32.81
C ALA A 206 -6.58 25.33 32.05
N ASP A 207 -7.43 26.19 32.62
CA ASP A 207 -7.89 27.43 31.99
C ASP A 207 -6.75 28.39 31.63
N ASP A 208 -5.67 28.42 32.41
CA ASP A 208 -4.48 29.23 32.15
C ASP A 208 -3.57 28.65 31.06
N ARG A 209 -3.81 27.39 30.64
CA ARG A 209 -3.02 26.65 29.65
C ARG A 209 -3.67 26.58 28.28
N ILE A 210 -4.99 26.78 28.19
CA ILE A 210 -5.74 26.60 26.94
C ILE A 210 -5.21 27.45 25.78
N GLU A 211 -4.85 28.71 26.03
CA GLU A 211 -4.31 29.60 24.99
C GLU A 211 -2.98 29.09 24.42
N SER A 212 -2.12 28.51 25.26
CA SER A 212 -0.88 27.87 24.79
C SER A 212 -1.17 26.64 23.93
N VAL A 213 -2.13 25.80 24.32
CA VAL A 213 -2.49 24.60 23.56
C VAL A 213 -3.11 24.98 22.22
N ILE A 214 -4.01 25.97 22.20
CA ILE A 214 -4.57 26.51 20.96
C ILE A 214 -3.48 27.04 20.04
N THR A 215 -2.51 27.79 20.58
CA THR A 215 -1.36 28.29 19.82
C THR A 215 -0.58 27.15 19.18
N ASP A 216 -0.25 26.11 19.95
CA ASP A 216 0.43 24.92 19.43
C ASP A 216 -0.37 24.25 18.30
N LEU A 217 -1.69 24.09 18.48
CA LEU A 217 -2.58 23.51 17.46
C LEU A 217 -2.67 24.37 16.19
N GLN A 218 -2.63 25.70 16.31
CA GLN A 218 -2.61 26.61 15.17
C GLN A 218 -1.29 26.51 14.39
N GLU A 219 -0.16 26.45 15.09
CA GLU A 219 1.16 26.30 14.48
C GLU A 219 1.34 24.92 13.83
N LEU A 220 0.73 23.87 14.41
CA LEU A 220 0.58 22.55 13.78
C LEU A 220 -0.45 22.53 12.63
N GLN A 221 -1.09 23.66 12.35
CA GLN A 221 -2.12 23.85 11.32
C GLN A 221 -3.37 22.97 11.47
N LEU A 222 -3.66 22.53 12.70
CA LEU A 222 -4.80 21.67 13.02
C LEU A 222 -6.07 22.45 13.31
N VAL A 223 -5.94 23.73 13.66
CA VAL A 223 -7.09 24.59 13.93
C VAL A 223 -6.92 25.94 13.25
N LYS A 224 -8.04 26.56 12.87
CA LYS A 224 -8.08 27.93 12.35
C LYS A 224 -9.05 28.75 13.17
N ARG A 225 -8.55 29.86 13.73
CA ARG A 225 -9.37 30.85 14.43
C ARG A 225 -10.39 31.49 13.48
N GLN A 226 -11.61 31.66 13.98
CA GLN A 226 -12.72 32.37 13.35
C GLN A 226 -13.39 33.25 14.39
N ASP A 227 -13.32 34.56 14.20
CA ASP A 227 -14.11 35.49 15.00
C ASP A 227 -15.52 35.59 14.38
N MET A 228 -16.54 35.30 15.19
CA MET A 228 -17.94 35.29 14.74
C MET A 228 -18.81 36.13 15.66
N SER A 229 -19.74 36.90 15.09
CA SER A 229 -20.78 37.58 15.86
C SER A 229 -22.01 36.68 15.92
N ILE A 230 -22.38 36.22 17.12
CA ILE A 230 -23.55 35.39 17.36
C ILE A 230 -24.45 36.15 18.33
N ASN A 231 -25.66 36.50 17.88
CA ASN A 231 -26.63 37.29 18.66
C ASN A 231 -26.03 38.61 19.20
N GLY A 232 -25.22 39.29 18.38
CA GLY A 232 -24.57 40.56 18.72
C GLY A 232 -23.38 40.44 19.69
N ARG A 233 -22.97 39.23 20.07
CA ARG A 233 -21.75 39.00 20.87
C ARG A 233 -20.66 38.41 19.99
N ASN A 234 -19.47 39.01 20.04
CA ASN A 234 -18.29 38.43 19.40
C ASN A 234 -17.85 37.20 20.20
N ARG A 235 -17.72 36.08 19.49
CA ARG A 235 -17.17 34.83 20.00
C ARG A 235 -15.97 34.42 19.15
N VAL A 236 -14.98 33.85 19.82
CA VAL A 236 -13.81 33.27 19.17
C VAL A 236 -14.04 31.77 19.05
N LEU A 237 -14.15 31.29 17.80
CA LEU A 237 -14.28 29.89 17.48
C LEU A 237 -13.02 29.39 16.80
N TYR A 238 -12.78 28.09 16.94
CA TYR A 238 -11.71 27.38 16.27
C TYR A 238 -12.33 26.32 15.39
N ARG A 239 -11.98 26.35 14.10
CA ARG A 239 -12.35 25.33 13.13
C ARG A 239 -11.26 24.29 13.06
N TYR A 240 -11.62 23.04 13.32
CA TYR A 240 -10.75 21.90 13.12
C TYR A 240 -10.46 21.68 11.63
N LYS A 241 -9.17 21.50 11.32
CA LYS A 241 -8.65 21.11 10.02
C LYS A 241 -8.08 19.70 10.13
N ALA A 242 -8.87 18.72 9.71
CA ALA A 242 -8.45 17.33 9.74
C ALA A 242 -7.15 17.12 8.95
N ASN A 243 -6.15 16.57 9.62
CA ASN A 243 -4.83 16.30 9.04
C ASN A 243 -4.46 14.83 9.22
N HIS A 244 -4.87 14.00 8.25
CA HIS A 244 -4.60 12.56 8.23
C HIS A 244 -3.10 12.21 8.20
N ARG A 245 -2.22 13.17 7.88
CA ARG A 245 -0.76 12.95 7.90
C ARG A 245 -0.23 12.71 9.32
N LEU A 246 -0.89 13.22 10.35
CA LEU A 246 -0.54 12.90 11.74
C LEU A 246 -0.82 11.44 12.07
N ILE A 247 -1.90 10.85 11.53
CA ILE A 247 -2.16 9.41 11.69
C ILE A 247 -1.00 8.62 11.09
N ALA A 248 -0.57 8.95 9.87
CA ALA A 248 0.59 8.31 9.25
C ALA A 248 1.87 8.48 10.08
N LEU A 249 2.12 9.68 10.63
CA LEU A 249 3.26 9.93 11.53
C LEU A 249 3.20 9.05 12.79
N PHE A 250 2.03 8.93 13.43
CA PHE A 250 1.85 8.12 14.63
C PHE A 250 1.99 6.62 14.35
N LEU A 251 1.43 6.13 13.23
CA LEU A 251 1.59 4.75 12.78
C LEU A 251 3.08 4.42 12.55
N ILE A 252 3.82 5.31 11.86
CA ILE A 252 5.26 5.13 11.66
C ILE A 252 6.01 5.21 13.00
N ALA A 253 5.64 6.13 13.90
CA ALA A 253 6.31 6.29 15.19
C ALA A 253 6.17 5.04 16.09
N GLN A 254 5.03 4.33 16.02
CA GLN A 254 4.84 3.06 16.71
C GLN A 254 5.83 1.98 16.24
N GLU A 255 6.29 2.05 14.98
CA GLU A 255 7.24 1.09 14.41
C GLU A 255 8.70 1.41 14.76
N VAL A 256 9.06 2.67 15.05
CA VAL A 256 10.46 3.14 15.27
C VAL A 256 11.14 2.47 16.50
N GLY A 257 10.40 1.76 17.35
CA GLY A 257 10.93 1.01 18.50
C GLY A 257 10.31 -0.38 18.70
N TYR A 258 9.70 -0.96 17.67
CA TYR A 258 8.98 -2.24 17.81
C TYR A 258 9.94 -3.45 17.80
N GLU A 259 10.15 -4.06 18.97
CA GLU A 259 11.06 -5.22 19.16
C GLU A 259 10.61 -6.51 18.43
N GLY A 260 9.36 -6.58 17.96
CA GLY A 260 8.81 -7.73 17.24
C GLY A 260 8.88 -7.64 15.70
N SER A 261 9.63 -6.69 15.14
CA SER A 261 9.67 -6.47 13.70
C SER A 261 10.57 -7.48 12.97
N TYR A 262 10.08 -8.08 11.89
CA TYR A 262 10.90 -8.89 10.99
C TYR A 262 11.49 -8.00 9.89
N SER A 263 12.65 -7.41 10.17
CA SER A 263 13.28 -6.53 9.18
C SER A 263 14.18 -7.33 8.24
N VAL A 264 13.78 -7.44 6.97
CA VAL A 264 14.66 -7.91 5.89
C VAL A 264 15.50 -6.72 5.40
N THR A 265 16.40 -6.23 6.26
CA THR A 265 17.39 -5.17 5.95
C THR A 265 18.58 -5.70 5.15
N GLY A 266 18.37 -6.72 4.30
CA GLY A 266 19.43 -7.44 3.60
C GLY A 266 20.48 -6.50 3.00
N ARG A 267 21.75 -6.94 3.02
CA ARG A 267 23.01 -6.25 2.62
C ARG A 267 23.03 -5.69 1.18
N MET A 268 22.04 -4.89 0.80
CA MET A 268 21.76 -4.46 -0.58
C MET A 268 21.99 -2.96 -0.79
N ARG A 269 22.18 -2.21 0.30
CA ARG A 269 22.58 -0.82 0.25
C ARG A 269 24.09 -0.69 0.47
N LYS A 270 24.77 0.00 -0.45
CA LYS A 270 26.20 0.31 -0.38
C LYS A 270 26.46 1.78 -0.06
N LYS A 271 25.46 2.65 -0.27
CA LYS A 271 25.56 4.10 -0.03
C LYS A 271 24.97 4.50 1.32
N PRO A 272 25.45 5.55 2.00
CA PRO A 272 24.76 6.08 3.19
C PRO A 272 23.38 6.65 2.81
N LEU A 273 22.42 6.66 3.75
CA LEU A 273 21.08 7.24 3.54
C LEU A 273 21.13 8.76 3.33
N LEU A 274 22.05 9.40 4.05
CA LEU A 274 22.36 10.81 3.94
C LEU A 274 23.70 10.95 3.21
N LYS A 275 23.76 11.84 2.21
CA LYS A 275 25.07 12.26 1.69
C LYS A 275 25.78 13.01 2.82
N SER A 276 27.06 12.72 3.00
CA SER A 276 27.97 13.48 3.87
C SER A 276 28.16 14.90 3.33
#